data_AF-A0A2I0DCZ8-F1
#
_entry.id   AF-A0A2I0DCZ8-F1
#
_cell.length_a   1.000
_cell.length_b   1.000
_cell.length_c   1.000
_cell.angle_alpha   90.00
_cell.angle_beta   90.00
_cell.angle_gamma   90.00
#
_symmetry.space_group_name_H-M   'P 1'
#
loop_
_entity.id
_entity.type
_entity.pdbx_description
1 polymer ?
#
loop_
_entity_poly.entity_id
_entity_poly.type
_entity_poly.pdbx_seq_one_letter_code
_entity_poly.pdbx_strand_id
1 'polypeptide(L)'
;INDYTENKNPNPGYGTHITGSTNGDNGFDATFTGNPSLFSWDSQNGSWTTATNTNTNTIEAGKAYGILIRGDRGTNIYVDNIAKGDDTRLRSLGTILTGDVNKDDDLNPNSEGFSLIGNPYQAEVDMKATLATSSTHLDKRFYYAYKPNIGERGGYVTVDLDSDPVGYVPEAPSNENAIAAKFRFLQVNQSIFIQTESDLQPNEVPTLTFKEEFKTDQSLTNEVFRGVPTSKVDLNIYSISNDKLMDGVRFKFDATYDEEAGPDDALKFWNDDETIGIL
;
A
#
# COMPACT_ATOMS: atom_id res chain seq x y z
N ILE A 1 34.28 1.96 0.96
CA ILE A 1 33.05 2.29 0.17
C ILE A 1 31.96 1.22 0.33
N ASN A 2 32.28 -0.08 0.34
CA ASN A 2 31.33 -1.15 0.70
C ASN A 2 31.78 -1.89 1.97
N ASP A 3 31.99 -1.14 3.05
CA ASP A 3 32.36 -1.68 4.35
C ASP A 3 31.24 -1.36 5.35
N TYR A 4 30.55 -2.41 5.82
CA TYR A 4 29.50 -2.25 6.82
C TYR A 4 30.00 -1.61 8.12
N THR A 5 31.30 -1.71 8.44
CA THR A 5 31.87 -1.05 9.62
C THR A 5 31.89 0.47 9.52
N GLU A 6 31.78 1.03 8.30
CA GLU A 6 31.65 2.47 8.04
C GLU A 6 30.18 2.96 8.12
N ASN A 7 29.21 2.04 8.26
CA ASN A 7 27.80 2.37 8.30
C ASN A 7 27.45 3.17 9.58
N LYS A 8 26.76 4.29 9.39
CA LYS A 8 26.37 5.17 10.50
C LYS A 8 24.97 4.81 11.00
N ASN A 9 24.91 4.33 12.23
CA ASN A 9 23.68 4.19 13.01
C ASN A 9 23.76 4.98 14.34
N PRO A 10 23.71 6.32 14.30
CA PRO A 10 23.82 7.13 15.52
C PRO A 10 22.59 7.02 16.44
N ASN A 11 21.46 6.52 15.93
CA ASN A 11 20.21 6.36 16.68
C ASN A 11 19.60 4.97 16.37
N PRO A 12 20.05 3.90 17.05
CA PRO A 12 19.48 2.56 16.85
C PRO A 12 17.95 2.52 17.01
N GLY A 13 17.28 1.73 16.17
CA GLY A 13 15.82 1.64 16.08
C GLY A 13 15.14 2.76 15.31
N TYR A 14 15.90 3.71 14.72
CA TYR A 14 15.36 4.81 13.92
C TYR A 14 15.95 4.86 12.50
N GLY A 15 15.13 5.33 11.56
CA GLY A 15 15.52 5.58 10.17
C GLY A 15 15.65 4.32 9.33
N THR A 16 16.03 4.48 8.07
CA THR A 16 16.29 3.37 7.13
C THR A 16 17.39 3.80 6.17
N HIS A 17 17.91 2.86 5.38
CA HIS A 17 18.78 3.18 4.27
C HIS A 17 18.00 3.64 3.03
N ILE A 18 18.51 4.67 2.35
CA ILE A 18 18.05 5.12 1.03
C ILE A 18 19.16 4.81 0.03
N THR A 19 18.95 3.78 -0.78
CA THR A 19 19.96 3.25 -1.71
C THR A 19 19.71 3.79 -3.12
N GLY A 20 20.73 3.74 -3.97
CA GLY A 20 20.69 4.28 -5.34
C GLY A 20 22.06 4.50 -5.99
N SER A 21 23.15 4.14 -5.32
CA SER A 21 24.52 4.24 -5.82
C SER A 21 25.37 3.08 -5.31
N THR A 22 26.36 2.67 -6.10
CA THR A 22 27.37 1.69 -5.67
C THR A 22 28.48 2.30 -4.81
N ASN A 23 28.63 3.63 -4.86
CA ASN A 23 29.70 4.36 -4.19
C ASN A 23 29.20 5.37 -3.14
N GLY A 24 27.88 5.48 -2.97
CA GLY A 24 27.25 6.48 -2.10
C GLY A 24 27.22 7.89 -2.70
N ASP A 25 27.33 7.98 -4.03
CA ASP A 25 27.20 9.25 -4.76
C ASP A 25 25.86 9.91 -4.43
N ASN A 26 25.83 11.25 -4.47
CA ASN A 26 24.62 12.04 -4.22
C ASN A 26 23.94 11.79 -2.86
N GLY A 27 24.69 11.28 -1.88
CA GLY A 27 24.22 11.08 -0.50
C GLY A 27 23.55 9.74 -0.24
N PHE A 28 23.43 8.88 -1.26
CA PHE A 28 22.83 7.56 -1.11
C PHE A 28 23.66 6.66 -0.19
N ASP A 29 22.97 5.70 0.43
CA ASP A 29 23.61 4.57 1.05
C ASP A 29 24.13 3.62 -0.03
N ALA A 30 25.46 3.44 -0.04
CA ALA A 30 26.13 2.56 -0.97
C ALA A 30 25.64 1.11 -0.80
N THR A 31 25.43 0.41 -1.91
CA THR A 31 25.17 -1.03 -1.95
C THR A 31 25.96 -1.67 -3.07
N PHE A 32 26.12 -2.98 -3.07
CA PHE A 32 26.83 -3.66 -4.16
C PHE A 32 26.18 -3.45 -5.54
N THR A 33 24.85 -3.39 -5.61
CA THR A 33 24.11 -3.25 -6.87
C THR A 33 23.81 -1.81 -7.26
N GLY A 34 23.80 -0.88 -6.30
CA GLY A 34 23.35 0.50 -6.53
C GLY A 34 21.85 0.62 -6.80
N ASN A 35 21.06 -0.43 -6.55
CA ASN A 35 19.62 -0.41 -6.81
C ASN A 35 18.90 0.64 -5.93
N PRO A 36 17.97 1.41 -6.49
CA PRO A 36 17.24 2.44 -5.76
C PRO A 36 16.26 1.84 -4.74
N SER A 37 16.07 2.51 -3.60
CA SER A 37 15.04 2.14 -2.61
C SER A 37 13.98 3.22 -2.35
N LEU A 38 14.09 4.38 -3.00
CA LEU A 38 13.14 5.48 -2.90
C LEU A 38 12.66 5.88 -4.30
N PHE A 39 11.34 5.93 -4.44
CA PHE A 39 10.66 6.17 -5.70
C PHE A 39 9.59 7.24 -5.54
N SER A 40 9.38 8.01 -6.60
CA SER A 40 8.24 8.91 -6.77
C SER A 40 7.38 8.43 -7.93
N TRP A 41 6.10 8.79 -7.93
CA TRP A 41 5.22 8.50 -9.05
C TRP A 41 5.13 9.72 -9.96
N ASP A 42 5.37 9.53 -11.25
CA ASP A 42 5.06 10.50 -12.28
C ASP A 42 3.63 10.27 -12.75
N SER A 43 2.70 11.05 -12.20
CA SER A 43 1.28 10.97 -12.54
C SER A 43 1.01 11.28 -14.01
N GLN A 44 1.83 12.08 -14.69
CA GLN A 44 1.60 12.43 -16.10
C GLN A 44 1.87 11.23 -17.02
N ASN A 45 2.96 10.51 -16.75
CA ASN A 45 3.38 9.36 -17.55
C ASN A 45 2.89 8.01 -16.99
N GLY A 46 2.31 7.99 -15.79
CA GLY A 46 1.86 6.76 -15.13
C GLY A 46 3.02 5.81 -14.83
N SER A 47 4.14 6.33 -14.30
CA SER A 47 5.35 5.53 -14.09
C SER A 47 6.11 5.87 -12.82
N TRP A 48 6.83 4.89 -12.29
CA TRP A 48 7.74 5.11 -11.16
C TRP A 48 9.04 5.77 -11.63
N THR A 49 9.45 6.79 -10.91
CA THR A 49 10.73 7.48 -11.06
C THR A 49 11.58 7.25 -9.83
N THR A 50 12.89 7.23 -9.99
CA THR A 50 13.83 6.99 -8.88
C THR A 50 14.35 8.30 -8.33
N ALA A 51 14.56 8.37 -7.01
CA ALA A 51 15.26 9.50 -6.44
C ALA A 51 16.68 9.59 -7.03
N THR A 52 17.13 10.80 -7.34
CA THR A 52 18.44 11.04 -7.98
C THR A 52 19.51 11.56 -7.01
N ASN A 53 19.09 12.14 -5.88
CA ASN A 53 19.96 12.76 -4.90
C ASN A 53 19.24 12.87 -3.54
N THR A 54 19.96 12.64 -2.44
CA THR A 54 19.44 12.80 -1.06
C THR A 54 20.16 13.90 -0.28
N ASN A 55 21.28 14.42 -0.80
CA ASN A 55 21.94 15.61 -0.26
C ASN A 55 21.16 16.90 -0.60
N THR A 56 20.50 16.94 -1.75
CA THR A 56 19.78 18.14 -2.23
C THR A 56 18.27 17.99 -2.18
N ASN A 57 17.74 16.79 -2.42
CA ASN A 57 16.29 16.58 -2.39
C ASN A 57 15.87 16.34 -0.93
N THR A 58 14.88 17.10 -0.48
CA THR A 58 14.30 16.95 0.85
C THR A 58 12.90 16.35 0.74
N ILE A 59 12.44 15.72 1.82
CA ILE A 59 11.06 15.21 1.90
C ILE A 59 10.14 16.39 2.20
N GLU A 60 9.06 16.50 1.44
CA GLU A 60 8.07 17.57 1.55
C GLU A 60 6.75 17.01 2.10
N ALA A 61 6.09 17.75 2.98
CA ALA A 61 4.80 17.34 3.54
C ALA A 61 3.76 17.15 2.41
N GLY A 62 3.05 16.03 2.43
CA GLY A 62 2.03 15.69 1.43
C GLY A 62 2.58 15.18 0.09
N LYS A 63 3.89 15.24 -0.16
CA LYS A 63 4.47 14.60 -1.33
C LYS A 63 4.57 13.10 -1.12
N ALA A 64 4.10 12.33 -2.10
CA ALA A 64 4.04 10.89 -1.99
C ALA A 64 5.34 10.21 -2.44
N TYR A 65 5.71 9.14 -1.74
CA TYR A 65 6.89 8.36 -2.03
C TYR A 65 6.63 6.87 -1.80
N GLY A 66 7.17 6.03 -2.68
CA GLY A 66 7.34 4.60 -2.42
C GLY A 66 8.73 4.35 -1.86
N ILE A 67 8.83 3.76 -0.66
CA ILE A 67 10.12 3.45 -0.03
C ILE A 67 10.20 1.99 0.38
N LEU A 68 11.30 1.33 0.04
CA LEU A 68 11.63 0.01 0.55
C LEU A 68 12.32 0.14 1.91
N ILE A 69 11.58 -0.16 2.97
CA ILE A 69 12.09 -0.20 4.35
C ILE A 69 12.62 -1.60 4.62
N ARG A 70 13.90 -1.69 4.95
CA ARG A 70 14.58 -2.97 5.25
C ARG A 70 14.90 -3.17 6.73
N GLY A 71 14.56 -2.20 7.56
CA GLY A 71 14.90 -2.16 8.98
C GLY A 71 15.58 -0.84 9.31
N ASP A 72 16.16 -0.76 10.51
CA ASP A 72 16.83 0.44 10.96
C ASP A 72 18.18 0.67 10.23
N ARG A 73 18.83 1.78 10.54
CA ARG A 73 20.17 2.12 10.04
C ARG A 73 21.24 1.08 10.35
N GLY A 74 21.04 0.15 11.29
CA GLY A 74 21.93 -0.95 11.62
C GLY A 74 21.74 -2.19 10.73
N THR A 75 20.80 -2.17 9.79
CA THR A 75 20.65 -3.28 8.84
C THR A 75 21.90 -3.37 7.95
N ASN A 76 22.52 -4.55 7.88
CA ASN A 76 23.63 -4.78 6.95
C ASN A 76 23.10 -5.00 5.53
N ILE A 77 23.01 -3.92 4.76
CA ILE A 77 22.50 -3.93 3.38
C ILE A 77 23.57 -4.25 2.31
N TYR A 78 24.80 -4.56 2.73
CA TYR A 78 25.91 -4.86 1.82
C TYR A 78 25.99 -6.35 1.44
N VAL A 79 25.32 -7.23 2.21
CA VAL A 79 25.40 -8.69 2.01
C VAL A 79 24.55 -9.16 0.84
N ASP A 80 23.34 -8.62 0.69
CA ASP A 80 22.43 -8.94 -0.41
C ASP A 80 21.29 -7.89 -0.52
N ASN A 81 20.47 -7.99 -1.57
CA ASN A 81 19.33 -7.09 -1.81
C ASN A 81 18.06 -7.45 -1.01
N ILE A 82 18.07 -8.56 -0.27
CA ILE A 82 16.93 -9.06 0.53
C ILE A 82 17.16 -8.88 2.04
N ALA A 83 18.26 -8.22 2.41
CA ALA A 83 18.64 -7.96 3.79
C ALA A 83 17.47 -7.35 4.56
N LYS A 84 17.22 -7.93 5.73
CA LYS A 84 16.14 -7.54 6.63
C LYS A 84 16.70 -7.39 8.04
N GLY A 85 16.54 -6.19 8.60
CA GLY A 85 16.84 -5.86 9.98
C GLY A 85 15.60 -5.84 10.85
N ASP A 86 15.79 -5.31 12.07
CA ASP A 86 14.77 -5.17 13.09
C ASP A 86 13.75 -4.07 12.76
N ASP A 87 12.72 -3.95 13.60
CA ASP A 87 11.73 -2.89 13.50
C ASP A 87 12.39 -1.50 13.58
N THR A 88 11.85 -0.55 12.81
CA THR A 88 12.37 0.81 12.75
C THR A 88 11.28 1.84 12.84
N ARG A 89 11.64 3.00 13.38
CA ARG A 89 10.79 4.18 13.49
C ARG A 89 11.30 5.26 12.55
N LEU A 90 10.47 5.61 11.56
CA LEU A 90 10.71 6.78 10.73
C LEU A 90 10.21 8.03 11.45
N ARG A 91 11.02 9.08 11.45
CA ARG A 91 10.67 10.39 12.00
C ARG A 91 11.16 11.47 11.04
N SER A 92 10.31 12.46 10.81
CA SER A 92 10.64 13.67 10.07
C SER A 92 10.67 14.85 11.02
N LEU A 93 11.46 15.86 10.68
CA LEU A 93 11.45 17.16 11.34
C LEU A 93 11.01 18.19 10.30
N GLY A 94 10.24 19.19 10.73
CA GLY A 94 9.78 20.23 9.84
C GLY A 94 8.68 21.05 10.49
N THR A 95 8.14 21.98 9.70
CA THR A 95 6.95 22.75 10.07
C THR A 95 5.71 21.92 9.76
N ILE A 96 4.79 21.82 10.73
CA ILE A 96 3.51 21.17 10.51
C ILE A 96 2.72 21.99 9.49
N LEU A 97 2.30 21.36 8.40
CA LEU A 97 1.45 21.99 7.40
C LEU A 97 0.02 22.13 7.94
N THR A 98 -0.54 23.32 7.77
CA THR A 98 -1.89 23.69 8.23
C THR A 98 -2.63 24.44 7.13
N GLY A 99 -3.94 24.47 7.20
CA GLY A 99 -4.82 25.00 6.17
C GLY A 99 -5.11 23.98 5.08
N ASP A 100 -6.00 24.34 4.16
CA ASP A 100 -6.37 23.48 3.05
C ASP A 100 -5.20 23.34 2.06
N VAL A 101 -4.97 22.12 1.58
CA VAL A 101 -3.85 21.76 0.70
C VAL A 101 -4.37 21.23 -0.62
N ASN A 102 -4.15 22.01 -1.67
CA ASN A 102 -4.50 21.63 -3.05
C ASN A 102 -3.49 20.61 -3.59
N LYS A 103 -4.01 19.64 -4.37
CA LYS A 103 -3.26 18.52 -4.95
C LYS A 103 -3.41 18.38 -6.46
N ASP A 104 -3.98 19.38 -7.13
CA ASP A 104 -4.35 19.29 -8.54
C ASP A 104 -3.14 18.99 -9.44
N ASP A 105 -2.00 19.63 -9.14
CA ASP A 105 -0.74 19.44 -9.88
C ASP A 105 -0.14 18.02 -9.74
N ASP A 106 -0.53 17.27 -8.70
CA ASP A 106 -0.08 15.90 -8.46
C ASP A 106 -0.98 14.86 -9.17
N LEU A 107 -2.07 15.28 -9.80
CA LEU A 107 -3.07 14.39 -10.43
C LEU A 107 -2.74 14.05 -11.89
N ASN A 108 -3.20 12.88 -12.32
CA ASN A 108 -3.08 12.40 -13.69
C ASN A 108 -4.23 13.00 -14.51
N PRO A 109 -3.96 13.82 -15.53
CA PRO A 109 -5.01 14.50 -16.27
C PRO A 109 -5.75 13.60 -17.26
N ASN A 110 -5.32 12.36 -17.43
CA ASN A 110 -5.90 11.44 -18.39
C ASN A 110 -6.96 10.56 -17.73
N SER A 111 -8.04 10.27 -18.47
CA SER A 111 -9.06 9.30 -18.08
C SER A 111 -8.42 7.97 -17.65
N GLU A 112 -8.97 7.38 -16.57
CA GLU A 112 -8.50 6.13 -15.94
C GLU A 112 -7.05 6.17 -15.41
N GLY A 113 -6.39 7.33 -15.47
CA GLY A 113 -5.03 7.53 -15.03
C GLY A 113 -4.88 7.49 -13.51
N PHE A 114 -3.77 6.94 -13.03
CA PHE A 114 -3.47 6.84 -11.60
C PHE A 114 -2.57 7.97 -11.10
N SER A 115 -2.86 8.45 -9.89
CA SER A 115 -2.06 9.45 -9.16
C SER A 115 -1.71 8.94 -7.78
N LEU A 116 -0.46 9.11 -7.37
CA LEU A 116 -0.02 8.80 -6.01
C LEU A 116 -0.07 10.07 -5.16
N ILE A 117 -0.93 10.07 -4.15
CA ILE A 117 -1.11 11.21 -3.24
C ILE A 117 -0.69 10.83 -1.82
N GLY A 118 -0.04 11.77 -1.12
CA GLY A 118 0.39 11.60 0.26
C GLY A 118 -0.49 12.42 1.21
N ASN A 119 -0.68 11.94 2.44
CA ASN A 119 -1.33 12.73 3.48
C ASN A 119 -0.48 13.97 3.79
N PRO A 120 -1.00 15.20 3.58
CA PRO A 120 -0.25 16.42 3.89
C PRO A 120 -0.17 16.74 5.38
N TYR A 121 -1.02 16.11 6.20
CA TYR A 121 -1.21 16.49 7.59
C TYR A 121 -0.57 15.49 8.55
N GLN A 122 -0.17 16.01 9.70
CA GLN A 122 0.17 15.21 10.87
C GLN A 122 -1.10 14.79 11.64
N ALA A 123 -2.12 14.36 10.91
CA ALA A 123 -3.39 13.84 11.41
C ALA A 123 -3.98 12.88 10.38
N GLU A 124 -4.79 11.92 10.81
CA GLU A 124 -5.52 11.05 9.87
C GLU A 124 -6.60 11.87 9.13
N VAL A 125 -6.85 11.54 7.86
CA VAL A 125 -7.81 12.24 6.99
C VAL A 125 -8.89 11.31 6.50
N ASP A 126 -10.16 11.69 6.65
CA ASP A 126 -11.31 10.94 6.12
C ASP A 126 -11.35 11.00 4.58
N MET A 127 -10.94 9.91 3.93
CA MET A 127 -10.90 9.85 2.47
C MET A 127 -12.30 9.73 1.86
N LYS A 128 -13.28 9.17 2.57
CA LYS A 128 -14.68 9.12 2.11
C LYS A 128 -15.22 10.54 1.99
N ALA A 129 -15.03 11.37 3.01
CA ALA A 129 -15.45 12.77 2.99
C ALA A 129 -14.64 13.60 1.97
N THR A 130 -13.32 13.40 1.92
CA THR A 130 -12.42 14.13 1.03
C THR A 130 -12.76 13.92 -0.45
N LEU A 131 -12.89 12.66 -0.90
CA LEU A 131 -13.22 12.38 -2.30
C LEU A 131 -14.69 12.67 -2.63
N ALA A 132 -15.62 12.53 -1.67
CA ALA A 132 -17.01 12.86 -1.93
C ALA A 132 -17.21 14.36 -2.18
N THR A 133 -16.54 15.21 -1.39
CA THR A 133 -16.91 16.63 -1.26
C THR A 133 -15.84 17.63 -1.70
N SER A 134 -14.59 17.19 -1.89
CA SER A 134 -13.45 18.05 -2.17
C SER A 134 -12.59 17.53 -3.34
N SER A 135 -13.24 16.86 -4.28
CA SER A 135 -12.67 16.49 -5.57
C SER A 135 -13.66 16.58 -6.72
N THR A 136 -13.11 16.77 -7.92
CA THR A 136 -13.81 16.68 -9.20
C THR A 136 -13.06 15.74 -10.13
N HIS A 137 -13.80 15.03 -10.96
CA HIS A 137 -13.27 14.11 -11.98
C HIS A 137 -12.32 13.01 -11.49
N LEU A 138 -12.50 12.56 -10.25
CA LEU A 138 -11.81 11.41 -9.67
C LEU A 138 -12.83 10.31 -9.36
N ASP A 139 -12.44 9.04 -9.43
CA ASP A 139 -13.25 7.96 -8.89
C ASP A 139 -13.39 8.15 -7.37
N LYS A 140 -14.64 8.38 -6.94
CA LYS A 140 -14.97 8.68 -5.53
C LYS A 140 -15.20 7.42 -4.71
N ARG A 141 -15.31 6.27 -5.38
CA ARG A 141 -15.74 4.99 -4.80
C ARG A 141 -14.54 4.19 -4.34
N PHE A 142 -13.40 4.34 -5.02
CA PHE A 142 -12.22 3.52 -4.76
C PHE A 142 -10.95 4.35 -4.59
N TYR A 143 -10.11 3.88 -3.68
CA TYR A 143 -8.69 4.22 -3.67
C TYR A 143 -7.86 2.98 -3.35
N TYR A 144 -6.56 3.01 -3.60
CA TYR A 144 -5.68 1.86 -3.39
C TYR A 144 -4.60 2.18 -2.37
N ALA A 145 -4.63 1.48 -1.23
CA ALA A 145 -3.65 1.61 -0.17
C ALA A 145 -2.64 0.46 -0.21
N TYR A 146 -1.37 0.78 0.00
CA TYR A 146 -0.38 -0.25 0.23
C TYR A 146 -0.49 -0.79 1.66
N LYS A 147 -0.65 -2.11 1.78
CA LYS A 147 -0.77 -2.84 3.04
C LYS A 147 0.45 -3.76 3.19
N PRO A 148 1.39 -3.44 4.10
CA PRO A 148 2.70 -4.12 4.16
C PRO A 148 2.63 -5.56 4.68
N ASN A 149 1.54 -5.96 5.34
CA ASN A 149 1.37 -7.31 5.89
C ASN A 149 0.71 -8.30 4.92
N ILE A 150 0.43 -7.92 3.66
CA ILE A 150 0.00 -8.85 2.62
C ILE A 150 1.22 -9.64 2.11
N GLY A 151 1.14 -10.97 2.13
CA GLY A 151 2.21 -11.84 1.65
C GLY A 151 3.55 -11.58 2.36
N GLU A 152 4.67 -11.74 1.64
CA GLU A 152 6.01 -11.49 2.18
C GLU A 152 6.53 -10.06 1.97
N ARG A 153 5.99 -9.37 0.96
CA ARG A 153 6.51 -8.09 0.46
C ARG A 153 5.43 -7.01 0.39
N GLY A 154 4.34 -7.14 1.12
CA GLY A 154 3.19 -6.24 1.04
C GLY A 154 2.44 -6.33 -0.29
N GLY A 155 1.32 -5.62 -0.36
CA GLY A 155 0.49 -5.54 -1.56
C GLY A 155 -0.50 -4.39 -1.46
N TYR A 156 -1.09 -4.03 -2.59
CA TYR A 156 -2.17 -3.04 -2.60
C TYR A 156 -3.50 -3.69 -2.19
N VAL A 157 -4.29 -2.97 -1.40
CA VAL A 157 -5.71 -3.22 -1.21
C VAL A 157 -6.51 -2.17 -1.96
N THR A 158 -7.59 -2.60 -2.60
CA THR A 158 -8.64 -1.71 -3.09
C THR A 158 -9.56 -1.40 -1.94
N VAL A 159 -9.72 -0.13 -1.60
CA VAL A 159 -10.63 0.35 -0.56
C VAL A 159 -11.92 0.80 -1.22
N ASP A 160 -13.04 0.25 -0.78
CA ASP A 160 -14.39 0.59 -1.25
C ASP A 160 -15.01 1.62 -0.29
N LEU A 161 -15.02 2.88 -0.71
CA LEU A 161 -15.59 3.99 0.03
C LEU A 161 -17.12 4.07 -0.07
N ASP A 162 -17.74 3.43 -1.06
CA ASP A 162 -19.20 3.42 -1.21
C ASP A 162 -19.85 2.48 -0.20
N SER A 163 -19.17 1.39 0.14
CA SER A 163 -19.61 0.47 1.18
C SER A 163 -19.78 1.15 2.56
N ASP A 164 -20.72 0.63 3.35
CA ASP A 164 -21.01 1.09 4.71
C ASP A 164 -21.17 -0.12 5.67
N PRO A 165 -20.19 -0.37 6.57
CA PRO A 165 -18.94 0.38 6.75
C PRO A 165 -17.99 0.24 5.55
N VAL A 166 -17.00 1.14 5.45
CA VAL A 166 -15.94 1.09 4.42
C VAL A 166 -15.23 -0.26 4.45
N GLY A 167 -15.24 -0.95 3.31
CA GLY A 167 -14.60 -2.24 3.08
C GLY A 167 -13.31 -2.11 2.27
N TYR A 168 -12.55 -3.21 2.18
CA TYR A 168 -11.36 -3.26 1.34
C TYR A 168 -11.04 -4.71 0.94
N VAL A 169 -10.36 -4.89 -0.19
CA VAL A 169 -9.99 -6.21 -0.72
C VAL A 169 -8.53 -6.19 -1.18
N PRO A 170 -7.70 -7.21 -0.87
CA PRO A 170 -8.03 -8.37 -0.05
C PRO A 170 -8.15 -8.05 1.45
N GLU A 171 -9.18 -8.61 2.08
CA GLU A 171 -9.36 -8.58 3.53
C GLU A 171 -8.75 -9.84 4.16
N ALA A 172 -8.01 -9.68 5.26
CA ALA A 172 -7.58 -10.81 6.06
C ALA A 172 -8.71 -11.15 7.04
N PRO A 173 -9.12 -12.42 7.20
CA PRO A 173 -10.07 -12.81 8.23
C PRO A 173 -9.44 -12.53 9.60
N SER A 174 -9.81 -11.42 10.20
CA SER A 174 -9.46 -11.10 11.58
C SER A 174 -10.73 -11.21 12.41
N ASN A 175 -10.61 -11.73 13.63
CA ASN A 175 -11.71 -11.79 14.59
C ASN A 175 -12.08 -10.40 15.15
N GLU A 176 -11.62 -9.32 14.52
CA GLU A 176 -11.79 -7.96 15.01
C GLU A 176 -12.60 -7.14 13.99
N ASN A 177 -13.83 -6.80 14.39
CA ASN A 177 -14.67 -5.76 13.80
C ASN A 177 -14.02 -4.34 13.83
N ALA A 178 -12.70 -4.23 14.03
CA ALA A 178 -11.96 -2.98 14.22
C ALA A 178 -11.19 -2.52 12.98
N ILE A 179 -11.14 -3.29 11.88
CA ILE A 179 -10.31 -2.96 10.70
C ILE A 179 -11.05 -2.12 9.66
N ALA A 180 -12.37 -2.24 9.54
CA ALA A 180 -13.17 -1.47 8.56
C ALA A 180 -13.06 0.06 8.74
N ALA A 181 -12.74 0.54 9.95
CA ALA A 181 -12.49 1.96 10.19
C ALA A 181 -11.12 2.44 9.68
N LYS A 182 -10.10 1.58 9.61
CA LYS A 182 -8.71 2.02 9.42
C LYS A 182 -8.39 2.47 7.98
N PHE A 183 -9.02 1.85 6.98
CA PHE A 183 -8.89 2.28 5.58
C PHE A 183 -9.92 3.34 5.17
N ARG A 184 -10.83 3.79 6.03
CA ARG A 184 -11.54 5.03 5.73
C ARG A 184 -10.60 6.25 5.85
N PHE A 185 -9.71 6.20 6.82
CA PHE A 185 -8.84 7.31 7.17
C PHE A 185 -7.42 7.11 6.63
N LEU A 186 -6.96 8.02 5.77
CA LEU A 186 -5.59 8.05 5.29
C LEU A 186 -4.65 8.40 6.45
N GLN A 187 -3.73 7.49 6.74
CA GLN A 187 -2.86 7.58 7.91
C GLN A 187 -1.78 8.65 7.75
N VAL A 188 -1.22 9.08 8.87
CA VAL A 188 -0.05 9.97 8.87
C VAL A 188 1.14 9.27 8.21
N ASN A 189 1.87 9.98 7.35
CA ASN A 189 2.98 9.45 6.54
C ASN A 189 2.59 8.30 5.59
N GLN A 190 1.31 8.17 5.24
CA GLN A 190 0.84 7.21 4.23
C GLN A 190 0.57 7.91 2.90
N SER A 191 0.79 7.17 1.80
CA SER A 191 0.34 7.52 0.46
C SER A 191 -0.56 6.46 -0.13
N ILE A 192 -1.43 6.87 -1.04
CA ILE A 192 -2.41 6.02 -1.72
C ILE A 192 -2.45 6.36 -3.20
N PHE A 193 -2.90 5.40 -4.00
CA PHE A 193 -3.30 5.67 -5.38
C PHE A 193 -4.78 6.03 -5.44
N ILE A 194 -5.07 7.04 -6.25
CA ILE A 194 -6.42 7.40 -6.68
C ILE A 194 -6.46 7.40 -8.22
N GLN A 195 -7.65 7.29 -8.78
CA GLN A 195 -7.84 7.19 -10.22
C GLN A 195 -8.71 8.34 -10.74
N THR A 196 -8.32 8.90 -11.88
CA THR A 196 -9.16 9.81 -12.65
C THR A 196 -10.33 9.06 -13.26
N GLU A 197 -11.52 9.65 -13.28
CA GLU A 197 -12.73 8.99 -13.75
C GLU A 197 -12.64 8.58 -15.24
N SER A 198 -13.35 7.51 -15.63
CA SER A 198 -13.28 6.94 -16.98
C SER A 198 -13.87 7.85 -18.07
N ASP A 199 -14.77 8.76 -17.69
CA ASP A 199 -15.60 9.52 -18.64
C ASP A 199 -15.14 10.99 -18.76
N LEU A 200 -13.90 11.29 -18.35
CA LEU A 200 -13.31 12.62 -18.39
C LEU A 200 -13.32 13.21 -19.82
N GLN A 201 -13.88 14.40 -19.98
CA GLN A 201 -13.91 15.09 -21.28
C GLN A 201 -12.56 15.80 -21.58
N PRO A 202 -12.21 16.05 -22.86
CA PRO A 202 -10.89 16.59 -23.24
C PRO A 202 -10.44 17.94 -22.65
N ASN A 203 -11.34 18.69 -22.00
CA ASN A 203 -11.03 19.98 -21.36
C ASN A 203 -11.28 19.97 -19.84
N GLU A 204 -11.64 18.81 -19.29
CA GLU A 204 -11.82 18.63 -17.86
C GLU A 204 -10.49 18.21 -17.25
N VAL A 205 -10.21 18.71 -16.05
CA VAL A 205 -9.03 18.36 -15.28
C VAL A 205 -9.46 17.89 -13.89
N PRO A 206 -8.90 16.78 -13.38
CA PRO A 206 -9.23 16.35 -12.03
C PRO A 206 -8.71 17.35 -11.01
N THR A 207 -9.46 17.49 -9.92
CA THR A 207 -9.06 18.33 -8.79
C THR A 207 -9.20 17.57 -7.48
N LEU A 208 -8.36 17.90 -6.51
CA LEU A 208 -8.39 17.36 -5.17
C LEU A 208 -7.83 18.41 -4.20
N THR A 209 -8.58 18.69 -3.15
CA THR A 209 -8.10 19.51 -2.03
C THR A 209 -8.30 18.77 -0.73
N PHE A 210 -7.22 18.55 0.00
CA PHE A 210 -7.27 18.13 1.39
C PHE A 210 -7.73 19.32 2.23
N LYS A 211 -8.83 19.18 2.95
CA LYS A 211 -9.31 20.23 3.85
C LYS A 211 -9.06 19.87 5.30
N GLU A 212 -8.83 20.89 6.12
CA GLU A 212 -8.67 20.76 7.56
C GLU A 212 -9.87 20.08 8.23
N GLU A 213 -11.08 20.35 7.74
CA GLU A 213 -12.33 19.82 8.30
C GLU A 213 -12.48 18.29 8.16
N PHE A 214 -11.70 17.65 7.29
CA PHE A 214 -11.71 16.18 7.12
C PHE A 214 -10.67 15.47 7.98
N LYS A 215 -9.92 16.19 8.80
CA LYS A 215 -9.04 15.58 9.81
C LYS A 215 -9.87 14.90 10.89
N THR A 216 -9.29 13.86 11.47
CA THR A 216 -9.86 13.22 12.66
C THR A 216 -8.84 13.19 13.81
N ASP A 217 -9.36 13.11 15.03
CA ASP A 217 -8.62 12.87 16.27
C ASP A 217 -8.52 11.38 16.61
N GLN A 218 -8.98 10.50 15.71
CA GLN A 218 -8.75 9.06 15.79
C GLN A 218 -7.25 8.76 15.80
N SER A 219 -6.87 7.67 16.48
CA SER A 219 -5.48 7.22 16.63
C SER A 219 -5.31 5.74 16.27
N LEU A 220 -6.23 5.22 15.45
CA LEU A 220 -6.24 3.81 15.05
C LEU A 220 -5.28 3.59 13.88
N THR A 221 -4.09 3.09 14.19
CA THR A 221 -3.10 2.77 13.16
C THR A 221 -3.39 1.45 12.46
N ASN A 222 -3.05 1.36 11.18
CA ASN A 222 -3.02 0.09 10.44
C ASN A 222 -2.10 -0.94 11.13
N GLU A 223 -2.57 -2.18 11.26
CA GLU A 223 -1.73 -3.28 11.76
C GLU A 223 -0.60 -3.56 10.78
N VAL A 224 0.63 -3.59 11.27
CA VAL A 224 1.84 -3.87 10.47
C VAL A 224 2.44 -5.25 10.75
N PHE A 225 1.87 -6.00 11.71
CA PHE A 225 2.35 -7.32 12.10
C PHE A 225 1.71 -8.45 11.28
N ARG A 226 2.43 -9.58 11.19
CA ARG A 226 2.18 -10.69 10.27
C ARG A 226 2.05 -12.02 11.02
N GLY A 227 1.09 -12.85 10.60
CA GLY A 227 1.18 -14.32 10.70
C GLY A 227 1.46 -14.90 9.30
N VAL A 228 2.23 -15.99 9.21
CA VAL A 228 2.53 -16.63 7.91
C VAL A 228 1.71 -17.92 7.80
N PRO A 229 0.58 -17.94 7.07
CA PRO A 229 -0.07 -19.18 6.68
C PRO A 229 0.25 -19.57 5.24
N THR A 230 0.02 -20.84 4.91
CA THR A 230 -0.02 -21.36 3.54
C THR A 230 -1.12 -20.67 2.72
N SER A 231 -0.83 -20.39 1.45
CA SER A 231 -1.76 -19.69 0.54
C SER A 231 -2.90 -20.61 0.13
N LYS A 232 -4.14 -20.12 0.22
CA LYS A 232 -5.33 -20.84 -0.21
C LYS A 232 -6.44 -19.89 -0.69
N VAL A 233 -7.34 -20.41 -1.52
CA VAL A 233 -8.62 -19.80 -1.85
C VAL A 233 -9.72 -20.76 -1.41
N ASP A 234 -10.67 -20.26 -0.63
CA ASP A 234 -11.90 -20.97 -0.27
C ASP A 234 -13.05 -20.36 -1.06
N LEU A 235 -13.72 -21.17 -1.88
CA LEU A 235 -14.93 -20.77 -2.60
C LEU A 235 -16.11 -21.55 -2.02
N ASN A 236 -17.08 -20.82 -1.46
CA ASN A 236 -18.30 -21.38 -0.90
C ASN A 236 -19.51 -20.87 -1.68
N ILE A 237 -20.46 -21.75 -1.95
CA ILE A 237 -21.76 -21.43 -2.54
C ILE A 237 -22.79 -21.37 -1.42
N TYR A 238 -23.51 -20.25 -1.33
CA TYR A 238 -24.62 -20.07 -0.42
C TYR A 238 -25.93 -19.94 -1.20
N SER A 239 -27.00 -20.55 -0.69
CA SER A 239 -28.33 -20.37 -1.26
C SER A 239 -28.84 -18.98 -0.93
N ILE A 240 -29.18 -18.18 -1.94
CA ILE A 240 -29.75 -16.83 -1.72
C ILE A 240 -31.13 -16.92 -1.05
N SER A 241 -31.86 -18.03 -1.26
CA SER A 241 -33.24 -18.18 -0.76
C SER A 241 -33.34 -18.39 0.74
N ASN A 242 -32.31 -18.97 1.37
CA ASN A 242 -32.34 -19.35 2.78
C ASN A 242 -31.01 -19.15 3.53
N ASP A 243 -30.02 -18.51 2.89
CA ASP A 243 -28.69 -18.20 3.43
C ASP A 243 -27.93 -19.41 4.00
N LYS A 244 -28.15 -20.60 3.42
CA LYS A 244 -27.43 -21.82 3.80
C LYS A 244 -26.24 -22.09 2.90
N LEU A 245 -25.11 -22.46 3.51
CA LEU A 245 -23.97 -23.04 2.80
C LEU A 245 -24.44 -24.31 2.08
N MET A 246 -24.32 -24.31 0.76
CA MET A 246 -24.72 -25.41 -0.11
C MET A 246 -23.52 -26.30 -0.39
N ASP A 247 -22.41 -25.69 -0.80
CA ASP A 247 -21.21 -26.43 -1.12
C ASP A 247 -19.94 -25.56 -1.15
N GLY A 248 -18.76 -26.16 -1.33
CA GLY A 248 -17.53 -25.41 -1.54
C GLY A 248 -16.36 -26.22 -2.10
N VAL A 249 -15.33 -25.48 -2.52
CA VAL A 249 -14.06 -26.00 -3.03
C VAL A 249 -12.91 -25.15 -2.48
N ARG A 250 -11.76 -25.79 -2.20
CA ARG A 250 -10.54 -25.14 -1.74
C ARG A 250 -9.42 -25.35 -2.74
N PHE A 251 -8.77 -24.26 -3.13
CA PHE A 251 -7.51 -24.27 -3.86
C PHE A 251 -6.38 -23.98 -2.87
N LYS A 252 -5.30 -24.77 -2.90
CA LYS A 252 -4.09 -24.52 -2.12
C LYS A 252 -2.94 -24.22 -3.06
N PHE A 253 -2.06 -23.30 -2.67
CA PHE A 253 -0.94 -22.88 -3.50
C PHE A 253 0.36 -23.03 -2.70
N ASP A 254 1.30 -23.78 -3.26
CA ASP A 254 2.67 -23.94 -2.78
C ASP A 254 3.57 -24.25 -3.99
N ALA A 255 4.85 -23.87 -3.90
CA ALA A 255 5.82 -24.15 -4.96
C ALA A 255 6.15 -25.65 -5.10
N THR A 256 5.81 -26.48 -4.10
CA THR A 256 6.02 -27.93 -4.15
C THR A 256 4.83 -28.71 -4.70
N TYR A 257 3.69 -28.06 -4.97
CA TYR A 257 2.52 -28.75 -5.53
C TYR A 257 2.68 -28.96 -7.04
N ASP A 258 2.12 -30.06 -7.52
CA ASP A 258 2.06 -30.38 -8.94
C ASP A 258 1.05 -29.46 -9.65
N GLU A 259 1.31 -29.13 -10.91
CA GLU A 259 0.39 -28.40 -11.77
C GLU A 259 -0.67 -29.32 -12.41
N GLU A 260 -0.41 -30.63 -12.41
CA GLU A 260 -1.35 -31.66 -12.84
C GLU A 260 -2.15 -32.24 -11.66
N ALA A 261 -3.39 -32.65 -11.92
CA ALA A 261 -4.23 -33.31 -10.94
C ALA A 261 -3.56 -34.62 -10.46
N GLY A 262 -3.32 -34.71 -9.16
CA GLY A 262 -2.49 -35.75 -8.56
C GLY A 262 -3.14 -36.46 -7.37
N PRO A 263 -2.41 -37.42 -6.76
CA PRO A 263 -2.89 -38.15 -5.58
C PRO A 263 -3.04 -37.26 -4.33
N ASP A 264 -2.46 -36.06 -4.36
CA ASP A 264 -2.56 -35.07 -3.28
C ASP A 264 -3.80 -34.17 -3.42
N ASP A 265 -4.54 -34.28 -4.54
CA ASP A 265 -5.78 -33.56 -4.76
C ASP A 265 -6.99 -34.31 -4.22
N ALA A 266 -7.84 -33.57 -3.52
CA ALA A 266 -9.08 -34.11 -3.00
C ALA A 266 -10.15 -34.10 -4.09
N LEU A 267 -10.55 -35.29 -4.55
CA LEU A 267 -11.70 -35.44 -5.44
C LEU A 267 -12.97 -34.97 -4.73
N LYS A 268 -13.84 -34.32 -5.51
CA LYS A 268 -15.16 -33.91 -5.03
C LYS A 268 -16.12 -35.09 -5.02
N PHE A 269 -16.76 -35.31 -3.87
CA PHE A 269 -17.92 -36.19 -3.78
C PHE A 269 -19.20 -35.43 -4.13
N TRP A 270 -20.17 -36.11 -4.75
CA TRP A 270 -21.43 -35.51 -5.15
C TRP A 270 -22.30 -35.20 -3.93
N ASN A 271 -22.97 -34.05 -3.98
CA ASN A 271 -24.10 -33.71 -3.11
C ASN A 271 -25.40 -33.79 -3.93
N ASP A 272 -26.53 -34.02 -3.26
CA ASP A 272 -27.82 -34.18 -3.93
C ASP A 272 -28.36 -32.88 -4.56
N ASP A 273 -27.94 -31.73 -4.05
CA ASP A 273 -28.29 -30.41 -4.55
C ASP A 273 -27.15 -29.88 -5.46
N GLU A 274 -26.44 -28.83 -5.03
CA GLU A 274 -25.31 -28.25 -5.77
C GLU A 274 -23.99 -28.93 -5.42
N THR A 275 -23.19 -29.19 -6.46
CA THR A 275 -21.82 -29.71 -6.33
C THR A 275 -20.84 -28.81 -7.10
N ILE A 276 -19.80 -28.33 -6.41
CA ILE A 276 -18.64 -27.65 -6.99
C ILE A 276 -17.35 -28.32 -6.53
N GLY A 277 -16.44 -28.58 -7.48
CA GLY A 277 -15.19 -29.27 -7.23
C GLY A 277 -14.17 -29.03 -8.34
N ILE A 278 -12.94 -29.43 -8.07
CA ILE A 278 -11.91 -29.58 -9.10
C ILE A 278 -12.17 -30.89 -9.87
N LEU A 279 -11.97 -30.85 -11.19
CA LEU A 279 -12.12 -32.00 -12.10
C LEU A 279 -10.96 -32.98 -11.97
#